data_AF-A0AAV9MFG0-F1
#
_entry.id   AF-A0AAV9MFG0-F1
#
_cell.length_a   1.000
_cell.length_b   1.000
_cell.length_c   1.000
_cell.angle_alpha   90.00
_cell.angle_beta   90.00
_cell.angle_gamma   90.00
#
_symmetry.space_group_name_H-M   'P 1'
#
loop_
_entity.id
_entity.type
_entity.pdbx_description
1 polymer ?
#
loop_
_entity_poly.entity_id
_entity_poly.type
_entity_poly.pdbx_seq_one_letter_code
_entity_poly.pdbx_strand_id
1 'polypeptide(L)' 'MDFVGNNFEYLPFGSGRRNCPGISFGLANVYFPLAQLLYHFDWKLPNGINSSELDLTESAGSTCARKNNLYLIATPYQ' A
#
# COMPACT_ATOMS: atom_id res chain seq x y z
N MET A 1 8.39 8.22 -10.93
CA MET A 1 7.20 7.60 -11.55
C MET A 1 6.37 8.70 -12.17
N ASP A 2 5.85 8.47 -13.37
CA ASP A 2 4.89 9.38 -13.99
C ASP A 2 3.47 8.98 -13.57
N PHE A 3 2.84 9.80 -12.72
CA PHE A 3 1.48 9.60 -12.23
C PHE A 3 0.44 10.43 -12.99
N VAL A 4 0.90 11.29 -13.92
CA VAL A 4 0.08 12.21 -14.69
C VAL A 4 0.50 12.09 -16.15
N GLY A 5 -0.01 11.07 -16.82
CA GLY A 5 0.39 10.75 -18.18
C GLY A 5 -0.70 10.04 -18.97
N ASN A 6 -0.32 9.62 -20.18
CA ASN A 6 -1.17 8.90 -21.12
C ASN A 6 -0.95 7.38 -21.08
N ASN A 7 -0.38 6.85 -19.99
CA ASN A 7 -0.31 5.40 -19.79
C ASN A 7 -1.64 4.90 -19.22
N PHE A 8 -2.52 4.42 -20.10
CA PHE A 8 -3.86 3.95 -19.73
C PHE A 8 -3.87 2.67 -18.89
N GLU A 9 -2.75 1.93 -18.83
CA GLU A 9 -2.60 0.78 -17.95
C GLU A 9 -2.26 1.20 -16.50
N TYR A 10 -1.92 2.47 -16.27
CA TYR A 10 -1.49 2.97 -14.97
C TYR A 10 -2.08 4.33 -14.60
N LEU A 11 -3.27 4.30 -13.98
CA LEU A 11 -4.05 5.49 -13.58
C LEU A 11 -4.38 5.51 -12.07
N PRO A 12 -3.40 5.37 -11.15
CA PRO A 12 -3.65 5.23 -9.71
C PRO A 12 -4.34 6.44 -9.07
N PHE A 13 -4.23 7.62 -9.69
CA PHE A 13 -4.85 8.86 -9.24
C PHE A 13 -5.84 9.43 -10.28
N GLY A 14 -6.23 8.63 -11.27
CA GLY A 14 -7.00 9.10 -12.42
C GLY A 14 -6.20 9.99 -13.37
N SER A 15 -6.89 10.60 -14.36
CA SER A 15 -6.27 11.49 -15.36
C SER A 15 -7.21 12.63 -15.76
N GLY A 16 -6.66 13.62 -16.46
CA GLY A 16 -7.38 14.79 -16.95
C GLY A 16 -7.79 15.78 -15.85
N ARG A 17 -8.79 16.61 -16.15
CA ARG A 17 -9.24 17.73 -15.29
C ARG A 17 -9.88 17.30 -13.97
N ARG A 18 -10.22 16.01 -13.81
CA ARG A 18 -10.84 15.44 -12.61
C ARG A 18 -9.96 14.36 -11.96
N ASN A 19 -8.65 14.43 -12.17
CA ASN A 19 -7.72 13.57 -11.43
C ASN A 19 -7.74 13.91 -9.93
N CYS A 20 -7.16 13.02 -9.11
CA CYS A 20 -7.06 13.23 -7.68
C CYS A 20 -6.18 14.46 -7.40
N PRO A 21 -6.69 15.51 -6.73
CA PRO A 21 -5.87 16.66 -6.37
C PRO A 21 -4.82 16.33 -5.28
N GLY A 22 -4.95 15.18 -4.63
CA GLY A 22 -4.14 14.74 -3.51
C GLY A 22 -2.90 13.91 -3.87
N ILE A 23 -2.45 13.87 -5.13
CA ILE A 23 -1.31 13.02 -5.57
C ILE A 23 -0.08 13.20 -4.66
N SER A 24 0.43 14.44 -4.54
CA SER A 24 1.63 14.73 -3.76
C SER A 24 1.47 14.38 -2.28
N PHE A 25 0.28 14.64 -1.72
CA PHE A 25 -0.03 14.32 -0.33
C PHE A 25 -0.10 12.81 -0.10
N GLY A 26 -0.77 12.06 -0.98
CA GLY A 26 -0.85 10.61 -0.92
C GLY A 26 0.53 9.96 -1.01
N LEU A 27 1.37 10.42 -1.94
CA LEU A 27 2.74 9.92 -2.08
C LEU A 27 3.58 10.18 -0.83
N ALA A 28 3.50 11.39 -0.24
CA ALA A 28 4.21 11.69 0.99
C ALA A 28 3.77 10.79 2.16
N ASN A 29 2.46 10.53 2.28
CA ASN A 29 1.89 9.67 3.33
C ASN A 29 2.15 8.18 3.11
N VAL A 30 2.49 7.75 1.89
CA VAL A 30 2.91 6.36 1.63
C VAL A 30 4.41 6.22 1.81
N TYR A 31 5.21 7.05 1.12
CA TYR A 31 6.65 6.87 1.06
C TYR A 31 7.35 7.10 2.40
N PHE A 32 7.02 8.18 3.12
CA PHE A 32 7.73 8.49 4.36
C PHE A 32 7.44 7.47 5.47
N PRO A 33 6.17 7.14 5.79
CA PRO A 33 5.88 6.12 6.79
C PRO A 33 6.40 4.73 6.38
N LEU A 34 6.27 4.33 5.11
CA LEU A 34 6.80 3.06 4.64
C LEU A 34 8.32 2.99 4.82
N ALA A 35 9.05 4.06 4.47
CA ALA A 35 10.49 4.12 4.68
C ALA A 35 10.85 3.98 6.17
N GLN A 36 10.13 4.63 7.07
CA GLN A 36 10.35 4.47 8.51
C GLN A 36 10.07 3.04 8.98
N LEU A 37 8.98 2.42 8.53
CA LEU A 37 8.62 1.04 8.91
C LEU A 37 9.66 0.03 8.41
N LEU A 38 10.19 0.20 7.21
CA LEU A 38 11.19 -0.69 6.63
C LEU A 38 12.60 -0.46 7.19
N TYR A 39 12.92 0.78 7.58
CA TYR A 39 14.24 1.10 8.12
C TYR A 39 14.40 0.63 9.57
N HIS A 40 13.34 0.70 10.38
CA HIS A 40 13.42 0.42 11.82
C HIS A 40 13.02 -1.00 12.21
N PHE A 41 12.35 -1.76 11.34
CA PHE A 41 11.80 -3.08 11.71
C PHE A 41 12.02 -4.15 10.65
N ASP A 42 12.42 -5.33 11.12
CA ASP A 42 12.21 -6.60 10.42
C ASP A 42 10.77 -7.07 10.63
N TRP A 43 10.15 -7.53 9.54
CA TRP A 43 8.75 -7.93 9.51
C TRP A 43 8.62 -9.45 9.30
N LYS A 44 7.84 -10.11 10.16
CA LYS A 44 7.54 -11.54 10.06
C LYS A 44 6.03 -11.80 10.14
N LEU A 45 5.58 -12.82 9.41
CA LEU A 45 4.22 -13.32 9.54
C LEU A 45 4.09 -14.16 10.83
N PRO A 46 2.96 -14.05 11.55
CA PRO A 46 2.71 -14.89 12.71
C PRO A 46 2.59 -16.36 12.30
N ASN A 47 2.91 -17.25 13.24
CA ASN A 47 2.66 -18.70 13.13
C ASN A 47 3.33 -19.40 11.93
N GLY A 48 4.38 -18.81 11.34
CA GLY A 48 5.11 -19.43 10.23
C GLY A 48 4.35 -19.47 8.90
N ILE A 49 3.27 -18.69 8.78
CA ILE A 49 2.47 -18.56 7.55
C ILE A 49 3.36 -18.01 6.43
N ASN A 50 3.24 -18.56 5.22
CA ASN A 50 3.93 -18.03 4.05
C ASN A 50 3.14 -16.88 3.42
N SER A 51 3.84 -15.96 2.75
CA SER A 51 3.26 -14.83 2.01
C SER A 51 2.18 -15.25 1.00
N SER A 52 2.29 -16.43 0.39
CA SER A 52 1.32 -16.99 -0.56
C SER A 52 -0.02 -17.39 0.06
N GLU A 53 -0.06 -17.58 1.38
CA GLU A 53 -1.26 -17.98 2.12
C GLU A 53 -2.03 -16.77 2.68
N LEU A 54 -1.54 -15.56 2.41
CA LEU A 54 -2.23 -14.33 2.83
C LEU A 54 -3.53 -14.14 2.06
N ASP A 55 -4.63 -14.04 2.80
CA ASP A 55 -5.92 -13.67 2.24
C ASP A 55 -5.92 -12.18 1.85
N LEU A 56 -5.96 -11.94 0.54
CA LEU A 56 -6.06 -10.61 -0.08
C LEU A 56 -7.48 -10.33 -0.61
N THR A 57 -8.47 -11.16 -0.25
CA THR A 57 -9.86 -10.93 -0.64
C THR A 57 -10.30 -9.53 -0.20
N GLU A 58 -10.95 -8.79 -1.11
CA GLU A 58 -11.41 -7.43 -0.85
C GLU A 58 -12.76 -7.41 -0.13
N SER A 59 -12.98 -6.39 0.69
CA SER A 59 -14.30 -6.07 1.23
C SER A 59 -15.14 -5.33 0.18
N ALA A 60 -16.46 -5.58 0.16
CA ALA A 60 -17.36 -4.76 -0.66
C ALA A 60 -17.40 -3.31 -0.12
N GLY A 61 -17.21 -2.32 -0.99
CA GLY A 61 -17.25 -0.91 -0.62
C GLY A 61 -16.71 0.02 -1.70
N SER A 62 -16.61 1.31 -1.37
CA SER A 62 -16.08 2.35 -2.29
C SER A 62 -14.56 2.30 -2.48
N THR A 63 -13.85 1.48 -1.68
CA THR A 63 -12.39 1.31 -1.71
C THR A 63 -12.04 -0.17 -1.75
N CYS A 64 -10.95 -0.53 -2.42
CA CYS A 64 -10.37 -1.88 -2.41
C CYS A 64 -9.61 -2.15 -1.09
N ALA A 65 -10.34 -2.18 0.03
CA ALA A 65 -9.78 -2.56 1.32
C ALA A 65 -9.81 -4.09 1.47
N ARG A 66 -8.83 -4.65 2.19
CA ARG A 66 -8.83 -6.08 2.53
C ARG A 66 -10.02 -6.41 3.41
N LYS A 67 -10.66 -7.55 3.15
CA LYS A 67 -11.74 -8.11 3.96
C LYS A 67 -11.27 -8.46 5.38
N ASN A 68 -10.07 -9.00 5.49
CA ASN A 68 -9.48 -9.45 6.75
C ASN A 68 -8.20 -8.65 7.07
N ASN A 69 -8.03 -8.29 8.34
CA ASN A 69 -6.87 -7.56 8.84
C ASN A 69 -5.56 -8.30 8.55
N LEU A 70 -4.49 -7.55 8.26
CA LEU A 70 -3.13 -8.08 8.17
C LEU A 70 -2.49 -8.02 9.56
N TYR A 71 -2.00 -9.16 10.05
CA TYR A 71 -1.23 -9.24 11.28
C TYR A 71 0.23 -9.51 10.95
N LEU A 72 1.13 -8.74 11.56
CA LEU A 72 2.57 -8.85 11.39
C LEU A 72 3.26 -8.69 12.76
N ILE A 73 4.42 -9.31 12.89
CA ILE A 73 5.32 -9.13 14.02
C ILE A 73 6.46 -8.22 13.56
N ALA A 74 6.59 -7.07 14.20
CA ALA A 74 7.68 -6.13 14.00
C ALA A 74 8.76 -6.36 15.06
N THR A 75 10.00 -6.60 14.63
CA THR A 75 11.18 -6.67 15.50
C THR A 75 12.16 -5.58 15.11
N PRO A 76 12.79 -4.84 16.04
CA PRO A 76 13.77 -3.82 15.69
C PRO A 76 14.84 -4.36 14.75
N TYR A 77 15.10 -3.63 13.66
CA TYR A 77 16.17 -3.94 12.70
C TYR A 77 17.53 -3.79 13.40
N GLN A 78 18.41 -4.79 13.29
CA GLN A 78 19.76 -4.79 13.88
C GLN A 78 20.81 -4.20 12.94
#